data_AF-A0A534W1F0-F1
#
_entry.id   AF-A0A534W1F0-F1
#
_cell.length_a   1.000
_cell.length_b   1.000
_cell.length_c   1.000
_cell.angle_alpha   90.00
_cell.angle_beta   90.00
_cell.angle_gamma   90.00
#
_symmetry.space_group_name_H-M   'P 1'
#
loop_
_entity.id
_entity.type
_entity.pdbx_description
1 polymer ?
#
loop_
_entity_poly.entity_id
_entity_poly.type
_entity_poly.pdbx_seq_one_letter_code
_entity_poly.pdbx_strand_id
1 'polypeptide(L)'
;YFTKAWRPLFFLRRGRKPVDDFSGGLCIYTDEEPKRGARLGMEIFLPDGSSVVCRSEVAWVERLPAGGPARFDVGLKLTAIHPLDRERLSGVLQHA
;
A
#
# COMPACT_ATOMS: atom_id res chain seq x y z
N TYR A 1 3.19 -3.08 -12.98
CA TYR A 1 4.22 -4.13 -12.80
C TYR A 1 4.35 -4.46 -11.33
N PHE A 2 3.65 -5.50 -10.86
CA PHE A 2 3.91 -6.07 -9.54
C PHE A 2 5.24 -6.83 -9.63
N THR A 3 6.33 -6.18 -9.26
CA THR A 3 7.61 -6.87 -9.13
C THR A 3 7.52 -7.76 -7.91
N LYS A 4 7.69 -9.06 -8.16
CA LYS A 4 7.97 -10.12 -7.17
C LYS A 4 9.26 -9.74 -6.43
N ALA A 5 9.17 -8.79 -5.52
CA ALA A 5 10.31 -8.25 -4.80
C ALA A 5 10.70 -9.25 -3.72
N TRP A 6 11.72 -10.05 -4.04
CA TRP A 6 12.74 -10.54 -3.14
C TRP A 6 12.63 -9.90 -1.76
N ARG A 7 12.16 -10.63 -0.74
CA ARG A 7 12.11 -10.15 0.65
C ARG A 7 13.55 -10.01 1.15
N PRO A 8 14.15 -8.81 1.21
CA PRO A 8 15.48 -8.68 1.77
C PRO A 8 15.33 -8.84 3.29
N LEU A 9 16.37 -9.34 3.96
CA LEU A 9 16.42 -9.57 5.40
C LEU A 9 16.08 -8.33 6.28
N PHE A 10 15.86 -7.15 5.70
CA PHE A 10 15.38 -5.95 6.40
C PHE A 10 13.92 -6.06 6.89
N PHE A 11 13.08 -6.92 6.32
CA PHE A 11 11.70 -7.15 6.80
C PHE A 11 11.61 -7.99 8.09
N LEU A 12 12.72 -8.60 8.55
CA LEU A 12 12.72 -9.55 9.68
C LEU A 12 13.12 -8.94 11.03
N ARG A 13 13.42 -7.63 11.13
CA ARG A 13 14.03 -7.05 12.34
C ARG A 13 13.34 -5.87 13.03
N ARG A 14 12.08 -5.63 12.74
CA ARG A 14 11.20 -4.98 13.71
C ARG A 14 9.95 -5.81 13.80
N GLY A 15 9.57 -6.20 15.01
CA GLY A 15 8.18 -6.51 15.29
C GLY A 15 7.37 -5.29 14.89
N ARG A 16 6.97 -5.22 13.62
CA ARG A 16 5.79 -4.48 13.23
C ARG A 16 4.73 -5.13 14.10
N LYS A 17 4.32 -4.44 15.17
CA LYS A 17 2.95 -4.60 15.59
C LYS A 17 2.17 -4.54 14.28
N PRO A 18 1.41 -5.58 13.91
CA PRO A 18 0.30 -5.32 13.02
C PRO A 18 -0.34 -4.08 13.64
N VAL A 19 -0.52 -3.02 12.87
CA VAL A 19 -1.55 -2.08 13.31
C VAL A 19 -2.76 -2.99 13.34
N ASP A 20 -3.14 -3.46 14.54
CA ASP A 20 -4.05 -4.60 14.74
C ASP A 20 -5.44 -4.32 14.14
N ASP A 21 -5.63 -3.10 13.63
CA ASP A 21 -6.83 -2.55 13.01
C ASP A 21 -6.64 -2.12 11.53
N PHE A 22 -5.52 -2.46 10.87
CA PHE A 22 -5.33 -2.21 9.43
C PHE A 22 -5.95 -3.35 8.61
N SER A 23 -7.26 -3.52 8.74
CA SER A 23 -8.07 -4.57 8.12
C SER A 23 -8.44 -4.25 6.65
N GLY A 24 -7.46 -3.85 5.83
CA GLY A 24 -7.64 -3.67 4.38
C GLY A 24 -7.19 -2.31 3.84
N GLY A 25 -5.89 -2.18 3.57
CA GLY A 25 -5.31 -1.01 2.91
C GLY A 25 -4.04 -1.34 2.13
N LEU A 26 -3.42 -0.32 1.53
CA LEU A 26 -2.26 -0.44 0.66
C LEU A 26 -1.01 0.17 1.31
N CYS A 27 0.16 -0.37 0.98
CA CYS A 27 1.47 0.19 1.34
C CYS A 27 2.12 0.73 0.06
N ILE A 28 2.61 1.98 0.08
CA ILE A 28 3.35 2.56 -1.04
C ILE A 28 4.68 3.15 -0.56
N TYR A 29 5.64 3.22 -1.49
CA TYR A 29 6.89 3.95 -1.29
C TYR A 29 6.83 5.28 -2.04
N THR A 30 7.34 6.34 -1.42
CA THR A 30 7.39 7.68 -2.02
C THR A 30 8.63 8.43 -1.54
N ASP A 31 9.17 9.29 -2.41
CA ASP A 31 10.24 10.22 -2.05
C ASP A 31 9.73 11.57 -1.52
N GLU A 32 8.46 11.87 -1.78
CA GLU A 32 7.76 13.04 -1.24
C GLU A 32 7.05 12.66 0.07
N GLU A 33 7.20 13.49 1.12
CA GLU A 33 6.56 13.27 2.41
C GLU A 33 5.07 13.60 2.34
N PRO A 34 4.17 12.61 2.41
CA PRO A 34 2.74 12.90 2.40
C PRO A 34 2.28 13.34 3.79
N LYS A 35 1.26 14.21 3.81
CA LYS A 35 0.63 14.61 5.07
C LYS A 35 -0.23 13.47 5.62
N ARG A 36 -0.05 13.11 6.90
CA ARG A 36 -0.95 12.16 7.59
C ARG A 36 -2.40 12.66 7.56
N GLY A 37 -3.35 11.76 7.31
CA GLY A 37 -4.76 12.08 7.12
C GLY A 37 -5.08 12.71 5.76
N ALA A 38 -4.10 12.91 4.88
CA ALA A 38 -4.37 13.35 3.52
C ALA A 38 -5.18 12.30 2.76
N ARG A 39 -6.14 12.76 1.97
CA ARG A 39 -6.96 11.91 1.10
C ARG A 39 -6.36 11.84 -0.29
N LEU A 40 -6.20 10.63 -0.80
CA LEU A 40 -5.60 10.39 -2.12
C LEU A 40 -6.61 9.68 -3.02
N GLY A 41 -6.69 10.12 -4.28
CA GLY A 41 -7.28 9.33 -5.35
C GLY A 41 -6.22 8.39 -5.90
N MET A 42 -6.56 7.12 -6.09
CA MET A 42 -5.63 6.10 -6.54
C MET A 42 -6.23 5.31 -7.69
N GLU A 43 -5.37 4.96 -8.64
CA GLU A 43 -5.63 3.96 -9.67
C GLU A 43 -4.63 2.82 -9.50
N ILE A 44 -5.13 1.61 -9.29
CA ILE A 44 -4.33 0.41 -9.06
C ILE A 44 -4.43 -0.45 -10.32
N PHE A 45 -3.32 -0.61 -11.03
CA PHE A 45 -3.26 -1.47 -12.22
C PHE A 45 -3.09 -2.94 -11.82
N LEU A 46 -4.00 -3.80 -12.28
CA LEU A 46 -4.05 -5.22 -11.99
C LEU A 46 -3.27 -6.04 -13.05
N PRO A 47 -2.87 -7.29 -12.73
CA PRO A 47 -2.12 -8.15 -13.66
C PRO A 47 -2.85 -8.51 -14.95
N ASP A 48 -4.19 -8.49 -14.94
CA ASP A 48 -5.03 -8.75 -16.11
C ASP A 48 -5.14 -7.54 -17.07
N GLY A 49 -4.42 -6.46 -16.78
CA GLY A 49 -4.42 -5.23 -17.57
C GLY A 49 -5.57 -4.26 -17.25
N SER A 50 -6.48 -4.64 -16.34
CA SER A 50 -7.50 -3.73 -15.83
C SER A 50 -6.97 -2.80 -14.74
N SER A 51 -7.76 -1.83 -14.31
CA SER A 51 -7.43 -0.97 -13.17
C SER A 51 -8.61 -0.81 -12.20
N VAL A 52 -8.27 -0.53 -10.95
CA VAL A 52 -9.22 -0.24 -9.87
C VAL A 52 -9.00 1.20 -9.39
N VAL A 53 -10.06 2.01 -9.48
CA VAL A 53 -10.05 3.37 -8.96
C VAL A 53 -10.63 3.39 -7.55
N CYS A 54 -9.89 3.96 -6.61
CA CYS A 54 -10.32 4.06 -5.21
C CYS A 54 -9.86 5.36 -4.56
N ARG A 55 -10.44 5.66 -3.40
CA ARG A 55 -9.98 6.72 -2.51
C ARG A 55 -9.36 6.11 -1.27
N SER A 56 -8.31 6.73 -0.79
CA SER A 56 -7.60 6.32 0.42
C SER A 56 -7.27 7.50 1.31
N GLU A 57 -6.84 7.20 2.52
CA GLU A 57 -6.34 8.16 3.49
C GLU A 57 -5.00 7.69 4.05
N VAL A 58 -4.05 8.62 4.20
CA VAL A 58 -2.73 8.34 4.78
C VAL A 58 -2.87 8.02 6.27
N ALA A 59 -2.72 6.75 6.62
CA ALA A 59 -2.84 6.26 7.99
C ALA A 59 -1.54 6.51 8.80
N TRP A 60 -0.40 6.27 8.16
CA TRP A 60 0.93 6.45 8.73
C TRP A 60 1.97 6.75 7.66
N VAL A 61 3.08 7.37 8.08
CA VAL A 61 4.24 7.70 7.27
C VAL A 61 5.48 7.33 8.09
N GLU A 62 6.35 6.52 7.53
CA GLU A 62 7.61 6.10 8.15
C GLU A 62 8.78 6.51 7.25
N ARG A 63 9.72 7.29 7.78
CA ARG A 63 10.94 7.62 7.04
C ARG A 63 11.85 6.39 6.97
N LEU A 64 12.28 6.05 5.77
CA LEU A 64 13.18 4.94 5.52
C LEU A 64 14.66 5.36 5.67
N PRO A 65 15.56 4.42 5.99
CA PRO A 65 16.99 4.67 6.00
C PRO A 65 17.52 5.10 4.62
N ALA A 66 18.65 5.81 4.62
CA ALA A 66 19.35 6.14 3.37
C ALA A 66 19.75 4.86 2.61
N GLY A 67 19.58 4.87 1.29
CA GLY A 67 19.77 3.69 0.44
C GLY A 67 18.57 2.73 0.38
N GLY A 68 17.45 3.06 1.04
CA GLY A 68 16.18 2.37 0.88
C GLY A 68 15.54 2.58 -0.50
N PRO A 69 14.46 1.84 -0.83
CA PRO A 69 13.80 1.92 -2.14
C PRO A 69 13.15 3.30 -2.41
N ALA A 70 12.87 4.06 -1.35
CA ALA A 70 12.44 5.46 -1.38
C ALA A 70 12.75 6.10 -0.01
N ARG A 71 12.40 7.39 0.16
CA ARG A 71 12.54 8.10 1.44
C ARG A 71 11.48 7.76 2.47
N PHE A 72 10.28 7.37 2.05
CA PHE A 72 9.16 7.07 2.95
C PHE A 72 8.44 5.78 2.57
N ASP A 73 8.03 5.05 3.59
CA ASP A 73 7.02 3.99 3.53
C ASP A 73 5.71 4.56 4.06
N VAL A 74 4.60 4.31 3.39
CA VAL A 74 3.31 4.97 3.64
C VAL A 74 2.18 3.96 3.60
N GLY A 75 1.44 3.89 4.70
CA GLY A 75 0.23 3.09 4.79
C GLY A 75 -1.01 3.89 4.45
N LEU A 76 -1.86 3.30 3.62
CA LEU A 76 -3.07 3.92 3.09
C LEU A 76 -4.30 3.10 3.45
N LYS A 77 -5.24 3.68 4.20
CA LYS A 77 -6.54 3.06 4.46
C LYS A 77 -7.47 3.35 3.29
N LEU A 78 -8.08 2.33 2.69
CA LEU A 78 -9.10 2.54 1.66
C LEU A 78 -10.37 3.12 2.30
N THR A 79 -10.83 4.26 1.80
CA THR A 79 -11.99 4.99 2.32
C THR A 79 -13.19 4.90 1.38
N ALA A 80 -12.97 4.72 0.09
CA ALA A 80 -14.02 4.43 -0.89
C ALA A 80 -13.48 3.56 -2.03
N ILE A 81 -14.22 2.53 -2.38
CA ILE A 81 -13.95 1.65 -3.52
C ILE A 81 -15.29 1.08 -3.99
N HIS A 82 -15.45 0.94 -5.30
CA HIS A 82 -16.66 0.31 -5.84
C HIS A 82 -16.71 -1.17 -5.40
N PRO A 83 -17.88 -1.73 -5.01
CA PRO A 83 -17.95 -3.11 -4.51
C PRO A 83 -17.35 -4.16 -5.47
N LEU A 84 -17.63 -4.04 -6.77
CA LEU A 84 -17.06 -4.93 -7.79
C LEU A 84 -15.53 -4.83 -7.88
N ASP A 85 -14.99 -3.62 -7.73
CA ASP A 85 -13.54 -3.41 -7.77
C ASP A 85 -12.87 -3.89 -6.49
N ARG A 86 -13.58 -3.85 -5.37
CA ARG A 86 -13.12 -4.46 -4.11
C ARG A 86 -13.02 -5.97 -4.23
N GLU A 87 -13.98 -6.61 -4.87
CA GLU A 87 -13.94 -8.06 -5.13
C GLU A 87 -12.78 -8.42 -6.05
N ARG A 88 -12.59 -7.68 -7.15
CA ARG A 88 -11.45 -7.86 -8.07
C ARG A 88 -10.11 -7.71 -7.36
N LEU A 89 -9.93 -6.62 -6.62
CA LEU A 89 -8.71 -6.37 -5.85
C LEU A 89 -8.47 -7.49 -4.82
N SER A 90 -9.51 -7.93 -4.12
CA SER A 90 -9.41 -9.03 -3.14
C SER A 90 -8.99 -10.35 -3.80
N GLY A 91 -9.55 -10.67 -4.97
CA GLY A 91 -9.21 -11.86 -5.73
C GLY A 91 -7.74 -11.88 -6.17
N VAL A 92 -7.21 -10.73 -6.60
CA VAL A 92 -5.78 -10.59 -6.95
C VAL A 92 -4.89 -10.79 -5.72
N LEU A 93 -5.25 -10.20 -4.58
CA LEU A 93 -4.43 -10.29 -3.35
C LEU A 93 -4.37 -11.70 -2.76
N GLN A 94 -5.37 -12.55 -2.99
CA GLN A 94 -5.34 -13.96 -2.54
C GLN A 94 -4.32 -14.82 -3.30
N HIS A 95 -3.86 -14.37 -4.46
CA HIS A 95 -2.97 -15.12 -5.36
C HIS A 95 -1.59 -14.46 -5.55
N ALA A 96 -1.28 -13.43 -4.76
CA ALA A 96 -0.06 -12.62 -4.84
C ALA A 96 1.11 -13.15 -3.99
#